data_AF-A0A7J9XJQ1-F1
#
_entry.id   AF-A0A7J9XJQ1-F1
#
_cell.length_a   1.000
_cell.length_b   1.000
_cell.length_c   1.000
_cell.angle_alpha   90.00
_cell.angle_beta   90.00
_cell.angle_gamma   90.00
#
_symmetry.space_group_name_H-M   'P 1'
#
loop_
_entity.id
_entity.type
_entity.pdbx_description
1 polymer ?
#
loop_
_entity_poly.entity_id
_entity_poly.type
_entity_poly.pdbx_seq_one_letter_code
_entity_poly.pdbx_strand_id
1 'polypeptide(L)'
;MSTGTAAVPRDPYVLTTDDVREPPTGWRGSVRFLGPGLVLSASIVGSGELIATTALGAEAGFVLLWLVVLSTLVKVAVQVELARWSIVTGRTALEGYNDVPPRFGRLGWVTLMWIVMAVVKVLQVGGVVGGLAAALSILFPIGSGPLEFTSLAIWTTIVVVAAIASLYSNKYSLIERGAVALTVLFVLITCAIAFGLPATEIGYGLDDLGHGMRFALPAGAVGAAVAMFGLTGVTSDEITYYTYWCIEKGYARWVGPNDGSAEWKQRAKGWI
;
A
#
# COMPACT_ATOMS: atom_id res chain seq x y z
N MET A 1 12.11 -27.20 42.73
CA MET A 1 12.57 -26.97 41.34
C MET A 1 11.37 -27.14 40.42
N SER A 2 10.71 -26.04 40.05
CA SER A 2 9.62 -26.03 39.06
C SER A 2 10.17 -25.37 37.80
N THR A 3 10.57 -26.19 36.84
CA THR A 3 10.96 -25.73 35.51
C THR A 3 9.71 -25.24 34.79
N GLY A 4 9.48 -23.93 34.80
CA GLY A 4 8.53 -23.30 33.88
C GLY A 4 9.05 -23.50 32.46
N THR A 5 8.40 -24.35 31.69
CA THR A 5 8.56 -24.43 30.24
C THR A 5 8.20 -23.07 29.67
N ALA A 6 9.21 -22.28 29.29
CA ALA A 6 9.00 -21.11 28.46
C ALA A 6 8.23 -21.57 27.22
N ALA A 7 7.02 -21.06 27.02
CA ALA A 7 6.23 -21.36 25.84
C ALA A 7 7.08 -21.00 24.60
N VAL A 8 7.45 -22.01 23.83
CA VAL A 8 8.12 -21.81 22.54
C VAL A 8 7.25 -20.83 21.73
N PRO A 9 7.80 -19.72 21.23
CA PRO A 9 7.04 -18.82 20.36
C PRO A 9 6.45 -19.65 19.21
N ARG A 10 5.12 -19.79 19.18
CA ARG A 10 4.44 -20.61 18.17
C ARG A 10 4.64 -19.95 16.81
N ASP A 11 5.12 -20.74 15.86
CA ASP A 11 5.31 -20.30 14.47
C ASP A 11 3.93 -19.96 13.85
N PRO A 12 3.69 -18.69 13.47
CA PRO A 12 2.42 -18.26 12.88
C PRO A 12 2.13 -18.89 11.51
N TYR A 13 3.13 -19.48 10.85
CA TYR A 13 3.03 -20.10 9.53
C TYR A 13 2.65 -21.60 9.59
N VAL A 14 2.64 -22.21 10.79
CA VAL A 14 2.20 -23.59 10.97
C VAL A 14 0.74 -23.62 11.39
N LEU A 15 -0.11 -24.20 10.54
CA LEU A 15 -1.54 -24.35 10.82
C LEU A 15 -1.78 -25.53 11.77
N THR A 16 -2.38 -25.27 12.92
CA THR A 16 -2.78 -26.29 13.91
C THR A 16 -4.29 -26.22 14.14
N THR A 17 -4.87 -27.32 14.62
CA THR A 17 -6.31 -27.39 14.95
C THR A 17 -6.66 -26.64 16.23
N ASP A 18 -5.67 -26.35 17.08
CA ASP A 18 -5.86 -25.75 18.41
C ASP A 18 -6.29 -24.27 18.36
N ASP A 19 -5.99 -23.58 17.27
CA ASP A 19 -6.24 -22.14 17.11
C ASP A 19 -7.46 -21.85 16.20
N VAL A 20 -8.22 -22.88 15.82
CA VAL A 20 -9.42 -22.76 14.97
C VAL A 20 -10.50 -21.93 15.66
N ARG A 21 -11.08 -20.97 14.94
CA ARG A 21 -12.15 -20.11 15.44
C ARG A 21 -13.29 -20.01 14.45
N GLU A 22 -14.51 -19.92 14.97
CA GLU A 22 -15.67 -19.60 14.16
C GLU A 22 -15.58 -18.15 13.65
N PRO A 23 -15.94 -17.90 12.39
CA PRO A 23 -15.91 -16.56 11.82
C PRO A 23 -16.93 -15.65 12.52
N PRO A 24 -16.63 -14.34 12.65
CA PRO A 24 -17.56 -13.39 13.24
C PRO A 24 -18.84 -13.32 12.41
N THR A 25 -20.00 -13.38 13.06
CA THR A 25 -21.30 -13.22 12.42
C THR A 25 -21.81 -11.78 12.52
N GLY A 26 -22.35 -11.27 11.42
CA GLY A 26 -22.96 -9.95 11.34
C GLY A 26 -21.97 -8.78 11.21
N TRP A 27 -22.49 -7.63 10.73
CA TRP A 27 -21.68 -6.46 10.36
C TRP A 27 -20.85 -5.89 11.53
N ARG A 28 -21.41 -5.86 12.75
CA ARG A 28 -20.70 -5.38 13.95
C ARG A 28 -19.54 -6.29 14.36
N GLY A 29 -19.68 -7.59 14.19
CA GLY A 29 -18.62 -8.57 14.48
C GLY A 29 -17.46 -8.42 13.51
N SER A 30 -17.76 -8.34 12.21
CA SER A 30 -16.75 -8.22 11.14
C SER A 30 -15.93 -6.92 11.22
N VAL A 31 -16.54 -5.79 11.62
CA VAL A 31 -15.83 -4.50 11.75
C VAL A 31 -14.65 -4.58 12.73
N ARG A 32 -14.74 -5.41 13.78
CA ARG A 32 -13.63 -5.60 14.74
C ARG A 32 -12.40 -6.28 14.12
N PHE A 33 -12.59 -6.96 12.98
CA PHE A 33 -11.56 -7.69 12.24
C PHE A 33 -11.17 -6.97 10.94
N LEU A 34 -11.42 -5.67 10.81
CA LEU A 34 -10.86 -4.87 9.71
C LEU A 34 -9.40 -4.44 9.95
N GLY A 35 -8.81 -4.87 11.08
CA GLY A 35 -7.48 -4.48 11.53
C GLY A 35 -6.35 -4.60 10.49
N PRO A 36 -6.18 -5.73 9.78
CA PRO A 36 -5.13 -5.85 8.76
C PRO A 36 -5.32 -4.87 7.61
N GLY A 37 -6.57 -4.69 7.15
CA GLY A 37 -6.91 -3.76 6.07
C GLY A 37 -6.68 -2.30 6.48
N LEU A 38 -7.08 -1.91 7.69
CA LEU A 38 -6.87 -0.55 8.19
C LEU A 38 -5.40 -0.21 8.44
N VAL A 39 -4.63 -1.14 9.02
CA VAL A 39 -3.17 -0.95 9.21
C VAL A 39 -2.47 -0.85 7.86
N LEU A 40 -2.90 -1.68 6.90
CA LEU A 40 -2.37 -1.64 5.56
C LEU A 40 -2.74 -0.32 4.85
N SER A 41 -4.01 0.08 4.84
CA SER A 41 -4.45 1.35 4.25
C SER A 41 -3.77 2.56 4.89
N ALA A 42 -3.55 2.56 6.21
CA ALA A 42 -2.88 3.65 6.90
C ALA A 42 -1.36 3.71 6.62
N SER A 43 -0.72 2.56 6.38
CA SER A 43 0.73 2.48 6.10
C SER A 43 1.08 2.61 4.61
N ILE A 44 0.12 2.33 3.72
CA ILE A 44 0.33 2.32 2.28
C ILE A 44 0.16 3.68 1.63
N VAL A 45 -0.77 4.52 2.10
CA VAL A 45 -1.03 5.83 1.48
C VAL A 45 0.24 6.66 1.55
N GLY A 46 1.04 6.55 0.48
CA GLY A 46 2.43 6.91 0.45
C GLY A 46 2.60 8.25 -0.23
N SER A 47 3.57 9.02 0.23
CA SER A 47 3.95 10.29 -0.41
C SER A 47 4.30 10.11 -1.90
N GLY A 48 4.86 8.95 -2.30
CA GLY A 48 5.22 8.65 -3.69
C GLY A 48 4.00 8.48 -4.60
N GLU A 49 2.99 7.71 -4.19
CA GLU A 49 1.75 7.57 -4.96
C GLU A 49 1.08 8.92 -5.15
N LEU A 50 1.11 9.74 -4.10
CA LEU A 50 0.43 11.01 -4.08
C LEU A 50 1.06 12.06 -5.01
N ILE A 51 2.38 12.23 -4.95
CA ILE A 51 3.09 13.18 -5.80
C ILE A 51 2.93 12.77 -7.27
N ALA A 52 3.07 11.48 -7.58
CA ALA A 52 2.98 11.01 -8.95
C ALA A 52 1.54 11.07 -9.48
N THR A 53 0.52 10.73 -8.70
CA THR A 53 -0.88 10.78 -9.16
C THR A 53 -1.33 12.22 -9.42
N THR A 54 -0.90 13.17 -8.59
CA THR A 54 -1.19 14.60 -8.81
C THR A 54 -0.44 15.16 -10.01
N ALA A 55 0.82 14.78 -10.21
CA ALA A 55 1.59 15.17 -11.40
C ALA A 55 1.00 14.59 -12.69
N LEU A 56 0.68 13.29 -12.71
CA LEU A 56 0.07 12.63 -13.86
C LEU A 56 -1.35 13.14 -14.13
N GLY A 57 -2.09 13.48 -13.09
CA GLY A 57 -3.40 14.14 -13.22
C GLY A 57 -3.29 15.55 -13.81
N ALA A 58 -2.25 16.30 -13.48
CA ALA A 58 -1.98 17.60 -14.09
C ALA A 58 -1.55 17.50 -15.56
N GLU A 59 -0.82 16.46 -15.94
CA GLU A 59 -0.36 16.23 -17.32
C GLU A 59 -1.47 15.69 -18.23
N ALA A 60 -2.23 14.68 -17.76
CA ALA A 60 -3.22 13.99 -18.56
C ALA A 60 -4.66 14.53 -18.39
N GLY A 61 -4.87 15.41 -17.40
CA GLY A 61 -6.18 15.95 -17.06
C GLY A 61 -7.18 14.88 -16.63
N PHE A 62 -8.47 15.18 -16.79
CA PHE A 62 -9.56 14.27 -16.41
C PHE A 62 -9.64 13.00 -17.26
N VAL A 63 -8.96 12.93 -18.42
CA VAL A 63 -9.09 11.82 -19.38
C VAL A 63 -8.70 10.46 -18.78
N LEU A 64 -7.82 10.43 -17.78
CA LEU A 64 -7.41 9.19 -17.09
C LEU A 64 -8.27 8.85 -15.86
N LEU A 65 -9.32 9.61 -15.56
CA LEU A 65 -10.14 9.38 -14.37
C LEU A 65 -10.76 7.97 -14.37
N TRP A 66 -11.29 7.51 -15.50
CA TRP A 66 -11.80 6.14 -15.63
C TRP A 66 -10.73 5.07 -15.34
N LEU A 67 -9.47 5.36 -15.71
CA LEU A 67 -8.36 4.44 -15.53
C LEU A 67 -7.96 4.35 -14.05
N VAL A 68 -8.02 5.44 -13.29
CA VAL A 68 -7.83 5.45 -11.83
C VAL A 68 -8.91 4.64 -11.13
N VAL A 69 -10.17 4.82 -11.55
CA VAL A 69 -11.29 4.02 -10.98
C VAL A 69 -11.11 2.54 -11.33
N LEU A 70 -10.74 2.22 -12.57
CA LEU A 70 -10.48 0.84 -12.96
C LEU A 70 -9.27 0.25 -12.21
N SER A 71 -8.17 1.00 -12.08
CA SER A 71 -6.95 0.54 -11.42
C SER A 71 -7.21 0.22 -9.95
N THR A 72 -7.96 1.08 -9.24
CA THR A 72 -8.36 0.87 -7.85
C THR A 72 -9.31 -0.32 -7.68
N LEU A 73 -10.23 -0.57 -8.62
CA LEU A 73 -11.07 -1.77 -8.59
C LEU A 73 -10.26 -3.06 -8.81
N VAL A 74 -9.35 -3.06 -9.80
CA VAL A 74 -8.46 -4.19 -10.08
C VAL A 74 -7.54 -4.44 -8.88
N LYS A 75 -7.02 -3.38 -8.25
CA LYS A 75 -6.21 -3.44 -7.02
C LYS A 75 -6.92 -4.24 -5.93
N VAL A 76 -8.14 -3.85 -5.60
CA VAL A 76 -8.94 -4.52 -4.55
C VAL A 76 -9.21 -5.96 -4.92
N ALA A 77 -9.57 -6.24 -6.18
CA ALA A 77 -9.85 -7.62 -6.62
C ALA A 77 -8.61 -8.53 -6.50
N VAL A 78 -7.45 -8.07 -6.96
CA VAL A 78 -6.19 -8.82 -6.87
C VAL A 78 -5.78 -9.03 -5.41
N GLN A 79 -5.92 -8.00 -4.58
CA GLN A 79 -5.57 -8.06 -3.17
C GLN A 79 -6.47 -9.04 -2.39
N VAL A 80 -7.77 -9.06 -2.68
CA VAL A 80 -8.72 -10.01 -2.08
C VAL A 80 -8.37 -11.44 -2.49
N GLU A 81 -8.02 -11.69 -3.75
CA GLU A 81 -7.72 -13.05 -4.21
C GLU A 81 -6.39 -13.57 -3.65
N LEU A 82 -5.35 -12.73 -3.58
CA LEU A 82 -4.08 -13.10 -2.93
C LEU A 82 -4.26 -13.33 -1.43
N ALA A 83 -5.05 -12.51 -0.75
CA ALA A 83 -5.37 -12.72 0.65
C ALA A 83 -6.15 -14.01 0.88
N ARG A 84 -7.16 -14.29 0.06
CA ARG A 84 -7.91 -15.55 0.07
C ARG A 84 -6.96 -16.75 -0.07
N TRP A 85 -6.06 -16.70 -1.03
CA TRP A 85 -5.08 -17.76 -1.25
C TRP A 85 -4.18 -17.96 -0.02
N SER A 86 -3.68 -16.87 0.58
CA SER A 86 -2.85 -16.95 1.79
C SER A 86 -3.59 -17.41 3.04
N ILE A 87 -4.86 -17.02 3.21
CA ILE A 87 -5.71 -17.48 4.32
C ILE A 87 -5.99 -18.98 4.21
N VAL A 88 -6.24 -19.47 2.99
CA VAL A 88 -6.55 -20.89 2.75
C VAL A 88 -5.33 -21.79 2.86
N THR A 89 -4.18 -21.33 2.36
CA THR A 89 -2.96 -22.16 2.29
C THR A 89 -2.06 -22.00 3.51
N GLY A 90 -2.20 -20.91 4.28
CA GLY A 90 -1.26 -20.53 5.33
C GLY A 90 0.10 -20.02 4.82
N ARG A 91 0.26 -19.88 3.49
CA ARG A 91 1.50 -19.48 2.84
C ARG A 91 1.48 -18.02 2.42
N THR A 92 2.65 -17.40 2.46
CA THR A 92 2.85 -16.00 2.07
C THR A 92 2.87 -15.84 0.55
N ALA A 93 2.52 -14.66 0.05
CA ALA A 93 2.55 -14.39 -1.39
C ALA A 93 3.91 -14.70 -2.03
N LEU A 94 5.02 -14.42 -1.34
CA LEU A 94 6.38 -14.70 -1.83
C LEU A 94 6.65 -16.19 -2.04
N GLU A 95 6.12 -17.05 -1.15
CA GLU A 95 6.18 -18.50 -1.34
C GLU A 95 5.32 -18.95 -2.52
N GLY A 96 4.16 -18.32 -2.73
CA GLY A 96 3.32 -18.55 -3.90
C GLY A 96 3.97 -18.11 -5.21
N TYR A 97 4.65 -16.96 -5.21
CA TYR A 97 5.40 -16.44 -6.36
C TYR A 97 6.51 -17.40 -6.79
N ASN A 98 7.14 -18.08 -5.83
CA ASN A 98 8.17 -19.07 -6.14
C ASN A 98 7.60 -20.31 -6.85
N ASP A 99 6.30 -20.57 -6.66
CA ASP A 99 5.66 -21.73 -7.24
C ASP A 99 5.25 -21.55 -8.71
N VAL A 100 5.16 -20.31 -9.19
CA VAL A 100 4.71 -19.97 -10.54
C VAL A 100 5.77 -20.35 -11.59
N PRO A 101 5.47 -21.23 -12.57
CA PRO A 101 6.35 -21.50 -13.70
C PRO A 101 6.40 -20.31 -14.68
N PRO A 102 7.52 -20.06 -15.39
CA PRO A 102 8.79 -20.78 -15.38
C PRO A 102 9.64 -20.52 -14.13
N ARG A 103 10.32 -21.56 -13.63
CA ARG A 103 11.26 -21.45 -12.51
C ARG A 103 12.69 -21.39 -13.04
N PHE A 104 13.46 -20.39 -12.63
CA PHE A 104 14.88 -20.28 -12.94
C PHE A 104 15.68 -20.81 -11.74
N GLY A 105 15.93 -22.12 -11.71
CA GLY A 105 16.63 -22.78 -10.62
C GLY A 105 15.78 -22.85 -9.34
N ARG A 106 16.31 -22.30 -8.22
CA ARG A 106 15.61 -22.28 -6.91
C ARG A 106 14.59 -21.15 -6.77
N LEU A 107 14.59 -20.17 -7.69
CA LEU A 107 13.70 -19.02 -7.66
C LEU A 107 12.72 -19.04 -8.85
N GLY A 108 11.44 -18.82 -8.57
CA GLY A 108 10.40 -18.54 -9.57
C GLY A 108 10.65 -17.19 -10.25
N TRP A 109 10.24 -17.04 -11.50
CA TRP A 109 10.42 -15.79 -12.25
C TRP A 109 9.72 -14.60 -11.59
N VAL A 110 8.57 -14.83 -10.94
CA VAL A 110 7.82 -13.78 -10.21
C VAL A 110 8.61 -13.31 -8.99
N THR A 111 9.22 -14.23 -8.25
CA THR A 111 10.10 -13.89 -7.13
C THR A 111 11.31 -13.09 -7.60
N LEU A 112 11.89 -13.45 -8.75
CA LEU A 112 12.99 -12.69 -9.34
C LEU A 112 12.56 -11.26 -9.71
N MET A 113 11.39 -11.10 -10.34
CA MET A 113 10.81 -9.78 -10.64
C MET A 113 10.57 -8.97 -9.38
N TRP A 114 10.07 -9.59 -8.31
CA TRP A 114 9.89 -8.93 -7.02
C TRP A 114 11.23 -8.45 -6.44
N ILE A 115 12.30 -9.27 -6.52
CA ILE A 115 13.64 -8.87 -6.08
C ILE A 115 14.17 -7.67 -6.89
N VAL A 116 13.99 -7.69 -8.21
CA VAL A 116 14.38 -6.55 -9.07
C VAL A 116 13.63 -5.28 -8.66
N MET A 117 12.32 -5.38 -8.42
CA MET A 117 11.51 -4.26 -7.93
C MET A 117 11.98 -3.77 -6.55
N ALA A 118 12.34 -4.66 -5.64
CA ALA A 118 12.87 -4.31 -4.33
C ALA A 118 14.18 -3.51 -4.43
N VAL A 119 15.02 -3.78 -5.43
CA VAL A 119 16.24 -2.99 -5.68
C VAL A 119 15.90 -1.62 -6.29
N VAL A 120 15.02 -1.59 -7.30
CA VAL A 120 14.58 -0.34 -7.95
C VAL A 120 13.90 0.61 -6.95
N LYS A 121 13.23 0.07 -5.92
CA LYS A 121 12.59 0.83 -4.84
C LYS A 121 13.54 1.80 -4.13
N VAL A 122 14.84 1.52 -4.06
CA VAL A 122 15.81 2.46 -3.47
C VAL A 122 15.77 3.81 -4.18
N LEU A 123 15.60 3.80 -5.51
CA LEU A 123 15.43 5.01 -6.31
C LEU A 123 14.11 5.72 -5.98
N GLN A 124 13.03 4.96 -5.76
CA GLN A 124 11.72 5.52 -5.38
C GLN A 124 11.79 6.23 -4.02
N VAL A 125 12.45 5.63 -3.03
CA VAL A 125 12.67 6.24 -1.71
C VAL A 125 13.51 7.52 -1.86
N GLY A 126 14.56 7.50 -2.69
CA GLY A 126 15.34 8.69 -3.04
C GLY A 126 14.48 9.79 -3.67
N GLY A 127 13.57 9.44 -4.59
CA GLY A 127 12.63 10.36 -5.21
C GLY A 127 11.67 11.01 -4.21
N VAL A 128 11.18 10.25 -3.23
CA VAL A 128 10.33 10.79 -2.14
C VAL A 128 11.10 11.78 -1.28
N VAL A 129 12.32 11.45 -0.86
CA VAL A 129 13.17 12.34 -0.06
C VAL A 129 13.50 13.61 -0.84
N GLY A 130 13.86 13.47 -2.12
CA GLY A 130 14.13 14.60 -3.01
C GLY A 130 12.89 15.48 -3.24
N GLY A 131 11.71 14.89 -3.41
CA GLY A 131 10.45 15.62 -3.57
C GLY A 131 10.09 16.43 -2.33
N LEU A 132 10.28 15.86 -1.13
CA LEU A 132 10.09 16.58 0.13
C LEU A 132 11.10 17.74 0.27
N ALA A 133 12.38 17.49 -0.04
CA ALA A 133 13.40 18.53 -0.01
C ALA A 133 13.12 19.67 -1.01
N ALA A 134 12.62 19.35 -2.20
CA ALA A 134 12.20 20.33 -3.21
C ALA A 134 11.01 21.16 -2.72
N ALA A 135 9.99 20.53 -2.13
CA ALA A 135 8.86 21.25 -1.54
C ALA A 135 9.30 22.21 -0.41
N LEU A 136 10.21 21.76 0.46
CA LEU A 136 10.77 22.61 1.51
C LEU A 136 11.64 23.74 0.96
N SER A 137 12.40 23.50 -0.11
CA SER A 137 13.19 24.54 -0.80
C SER A 137 12.31 25.62 -1.43
N ILE A 138 11.14 25.25 -1.97
CA ILE A 138 10.17 26.21 -2.52
C ILE A 138 9.55 27.06 -1.40
N LEU A 139 9.20 26.44 -0.26
CA LEU A 139 8.55 27.14 0.85
C LEU A 139 9.53 28.01 1.66
N PHE A 140 10.73 27.50 1.89
CA PHE A 140 11.75 28.09 2.74
C PHE A 140 13.14 27.95 2.10
N PRO A 141 13.48 28.77 1.09
CA PRO A 141 14.80 28.72 0.46
C PRO A 141 15.89 29.07 1.48
N ILE A 142 16.94 28.25 1.57
CA ILE A 142 18.08 28.45 2.48
C ILE A 142 19.36 28.54 1.66
N GLY A 143 20.12 29.62 1.87
CA GLY A 143 21.45 29.83 1.28
C GLY A 143 21.46 30.24 -0.20
N SER A 144 20.45 29.88 -0.97
CA SER A 144 20.33 30.16 -2.40
C SER A 144 18.86 30.29 -2.81
N GLY A 145 18.56 30.58 -4.08
CA GLY A 145 17.19 30.69 -4.58
C GLY A 145 16.41 29.37 -4.50
N PRO A 146 15.07 29.40 -4.66
CA PRO A 146 14.23 28.19 -4.66
C PRO A 146 14.70 27.19 -5.71
N LEU A 147 14.74 25.90 -5.36
CA LEU A 147 15.16 24.79 -6.24
C LEU A 147 16.62 24.85 -6.71
N GLU A 148 17.43 25.79 -6.23
CA GLU A 148 18.86 25.81 -6.51
C GLU A 148 19.59 24.72 -5.71
N PHE A 149 20.72 24.27 -6.24
CA PHE A 149 21.48 23.13 -5.71
C PHE A 149 21.79 23.25 -4.22
N THR A 150 22.21 24.43 -3.75
CA THR A 150 22.58 24.66 -2.35
C THR A 150 21.37 24.50 -1.43
N SER A 151 20.24 25.10 -1.75
CA SER A 151 19.01 24.96 -0.96
C SER A 151 18.51 23.50 -0.96
N LEU A 152 18.53 22.82 -2.11
CA LEU A 152 18.13 21.41 -2.21
C LEU A 152 19.06 20.50 -1.39
N ALA A 153 20.38 20.71 -1.47
CA ALA A 153 21.35 19.92 -0.72
C ALA A 153 21.19 20.08 0.79
N ILE A 154 20.95 21.31 1.26
CA ILE A 154 20.69 21.61 2.68
C ILE A 154 19.41 20.90 3.13
N TRP A 155 18.31 21.09 2.42
CA TRP A 155 17.04 20.45 2.79
C TRP A 155 17.10 18.93 2.72
N THR A 156 17.74 18.36 1.70
CA THR A 156 17.96 16.92 1.59
C THR A 156 18.73 16.40 2.81
N THR A 157 19.80 17.10 3.21
CA THR A 157 20.60 16.73 4.38
C THR A 157 19.75 16.78 5.66
N ILE A 158 18.97 17.85 5.85
CA ILE A 158 18.09 18.01 7.01
C ILE A 158 17.07 16.87 7.07
N VAL A 159 16.40 16.56 5.95
CA VAL A 159 15.39 15.50 5.86
C VAL A 159 16.01 14.13 6.18
N VAL A 160 17.17 13.81 5.61
CA VAL A 160 17.87 12.54 5.86
C VAL A 160 18.30 12.43 7.32
N VAL A 161 18.91 13.46 7.88
CA VAL A 161 19.33 13.47 9.30
C VAL A 161 18.13 13.32 10.23
N ALA A 162 17.04 14.04 9.95
CA ALA A 162 15.80 13.92 10.72
C ALA A 162 15.21 12.51 10.63
N ALA A 163 15.20 11.90 9.45
CA ALA A 163 14.76 10.52 9.28
C ALA A 163 15.62 9.54 10.09
N ILE A 164 16.96 9.64 10.00
CA ILE A 164 17.89 8.80 10.77
C ILE A 164 17.69 8.99 12.28
N ALA A 165 17.59 10.23 12.75
CA ALA A 165 17.37 10.54 14.16
C ALA A 165 16.02 9.98 14.68
N SER A 166 14.98 10.05 13.85
CA SER A 166 13.68 9.48 14.17
C SER A 166 13.75 7.96 14.32
N LEU A 167 14.43 7.28 13.41
CA LEU A 167 14.67 5.83 13.50
C LEU A 167 15.48 5.45 14.75
N TYR A 168 16.49 6.26 15.11
CA TYR A 168 17.30 6.03 16.31
C TYR A 168 16.53 6.20 17.62
N SER A 169 15.44 6.98 17.61
CA SER A 169 14.71 7.33 18.83
C SER A 169 13.90 6.16 19.41
N ASN A 170 13.78 5.02 18.70
CA ASN A 170 13.05 3.79 19.09
C ASN A 170 11.63 3.99 19.67
N LYS A 171 11.04 5.18 19.48
CA LYS A 171 9.70 5.56 19.94
C LYS A 171 8.70 5.36 18.81
N TYR A 172 8.45 4.09 18.47
CA TYR A 172 7.50 3.69 17.43
C TYR A 172 6.14 4.41 17.55
N SER A 173 5.63 4.55 18.78
CA SER A 173 4.33 5.19 19.03
C SER A 173 4.26 6.67 18.59
N LEU A 174 5.37 7.41 18.65
CA LEU A 174 5.39 8.81 18.20
C LEU A 174 5.39 8.91 16.68
N ILE A 175 6.17 8.06 16.02
CA ILE A 175 6.24 7.99 14.56
C ILE A 175 4.88 7.59 13.99
N GLU A 176 4.27 6.56 14.58
CA GLU A 176 2.95 6.07 14.18
C GLU A 176 1.87 7.16 14.31
N ARG A 177 1.78 7.81 15.48
CA ARG A 177 0.80 8.89 15.71
C ARG A 177 1.04 10.08 14.78
N GLY A 178 2.30 10.45 14.56
CA GLY A 178 2.68 11.52 13.64
C GLY A 178 2.27 11.21 12.20
N ALA A 179 2.63 10.03 11.71
CA ALA A 179 2.26 9.57 10.37
C ALA A 179 0.74 9.55 10.16
N VAL A 180 -0.01 8.97 11.11
CA VAL A 180 -1.48 8.95 11.05
C VAL A 180 -2.07 10.36 11.03
N ALA A 181 -1.57 11.26 11.88
CA ALA A 181 -2.05 12.65 11.92
C ALA A 181 -1.76 13.39 10.60
N LEU A 182 -0.56 13.25 10.03
CA LEU A 182 -0.22 13.83 8.73
C LEU A 182 -1.10 13.26 7.60
N THR A 183 -1.34 11.95 7.58
CA THR A 183 -2.20 11.32 6.57
C THR A 183 -3.64 11.83 6.68
N VAL A 184 -4.19 11.94 7.89
CA VAL A 184 -5.54 12.49 8.10
C VAL A 184 -5.62 13.95 7.65
N LEU A 185 -4.64 14.78 8.05
CA LEU A 185 -4.57 16.18 7.61
C LEU A 185 -4.50 16.29 6.09
N PHE A 186 -3.66 15.46 5.47
CA PHE A 186 -3.48 15.42 4.03
C PHE A 186 -4.80 15.06 3.30
N VAL A 187 -5.52 14.04 3.78
CA VAL A 187 -6.84 13.66 3.24
C VAL A 187 -7.83 14.82 3.37
N LEU A 188 -7.88 15.48 4.52
CA LEU A 188 -8.76 16.63 4.74
C LEU A 188 -8.46 17.79 3.79
N ILE A 189 -7.19 18.14 3.61
CA ILE A 189 -6.77 19.19 2.66
C ILE A 189 -7.14 18.80 1.23
N THR A 190 -6.91 17.55 0.84
CA THR A 190 -7.26 17.06 -0.50
C THR A 190 -8.76 17.10 -0.75
N CYS A 191 -9.58 16.69 0.21
CA CYS A 191 -11.03 16.83 0.12
C CYS A 191 -11.45 18.30 0.05
N ALA A 192 -10.85 19.17 0.86
CA ALA A 192 -11.13 20.61 0.81
C ALA A 192 -10.81 21.22 -0.56
N ILE A 193 -9.68 20.84 -1.17
CA ILE A 193 -9.33 21.25 -2.52
C ILE A 193 -10.32 20.65 -3.53
N ALA A 194 -10.58 19.34 -3.48
CA ALA A 194 -11.46 18.66 -4.44
C ALA A 194 -12.88 19.25 -4.45
N PHE A 195 -13.46 19.54 -3.28
CA PHE A 195 -14.79 20.13 -3.16
C PHE A 195 -14.81 21.65 -3.29
N GLY A 196 -13.69 22.33 -3.01
CA GLY A 196 -13.56 23.78 -3.12
C GLY A 196 -13.21 24.28 -4.52
N LEU A 197 -12.46 23.48 -5.31
CA LEU A 197 -12.00 23.86 -6.64
C LEU A 197 -13.15 24.22 -7.61
N PRO A 198 -14.31 23.51 -7.62
CA PRO A 198 -15.46 23.91 -8.44
C PRO A 198 -15.99 25.32 -8.16
N ALA A 199 -15.71 25.90 -6.99
CA ALA A 199 -16.10 27.27 -6.64
C ALA A 199 -15.08 28.34 -7.09
N THR A 200 -14.00 27.93 -7.76
CA THR A 200 -12.93 28.82 -8.24
C THR A 200 -12.99 28.98 -9.76
N GLU A 201 -12.26 29.97 -10.30
CA GLU A 201 -12.17 30.21 -11.75
C GLU A 201 -11.51 29.06 -12.54
N ILE A 202 -10.78 28.18 -11.86
CA ILE A 202 -10.11 26.98 -12.42
C ILE A 202 -10.87 25.70 -12.02
N GLY A 203 -12.16 25.83 -11.70
CA GLY A 203 -13.01 24.72 -11.30
C GLY A 203 -13.26 23.72 -12.42
N TYR A 204 -13.54 22.47 -12.04
CA TYR A 204 -14.00 21.44 -12.96
C TYR A 204 -15.52 21.28 -12.88
N GLY A 205 -16.15 20.99 -14.02
CA GLY A 205 -17.58 20.75 -14.14
C GLY A 205 -17.95 19.27 -14.09
N LEU A 206 -19.26 19.01 -14.03
CA LEU A 206 -19.82 17.66 -14.25
C LEU A 206 -19.50 17.16 -15.67
N ASP A 207 -19.36 18.06 -16.64
CA ASP A 207 -18.96 17.71 -18.00
C ASP A 207 -17.53 17.19 -18.07
N ASP A 208 -16.59 17.75 -17.30
CA ASP A 208 -15.21 17.28 -17.23
C ASP A 208 -15.11 15.90 -16.59
N LEU A 209 -15.88 15.67 -15.52
CA LEU A 209 -16.00 14.34 -14.91
C LEU A 209 -16.62 13.34 -15.90
N GLY A 210 -17.69 13.75 -16.59
CA GLY A 210 -18.31 12.94 -17.63
C GLY A 210 -17.36 12.63 -18.79
N HIS A 211 -16.51 13.59 -19.16
CA HIS A 211 -15.48 13.42 -20.18
C HIS A 211 -14.38 12.46 -19.72
N GLY A 212 -13.95 12.58 -18.46
CA GLY A 212 -12.95 11.73 -17.85
C GLY A 212 -13.41 10.28 -17.61
N MET A 213 -14.71 10.06 -17.59
CA MET A 213 -15.32 8.73 -17.53
C MET A 213 -15.55 8.12 -18.93
N ARG A 214 -15.21 8.82 -20.02
CA ARG A 214 -15.19 8.22 -21.36
C ARG A 214 -13.93 7.38 -21.46
N PHE A 215 -14.07 6.12 -21.85
CA PHE A 215 -12.98 5.16 -22.11
C PHE A 215 -12.15 5.54 -23.35
N ALA A 216 -11.63 6.76 -23.36
CA ALA A 216 -10.78 7.31 -24.40
C ALA A 216 -9.35 7.38 -23.87
N LEU A 217 -8.41 6.95 -24.69
CA LEU A 217 -6.99 7.05 -24.39
C LEU A 217 -6.29 7.80 -25.54
N PRO A 218 -5.99 9.10 -25.37
CA PRO A 218 -5.23 9.86 -26.35
C PRO A 218 -3.85 9.22 -26.54
N ALA A 219 -3.37 9.12 -27.78
CA ALA A 219 -2.08 8.52 -28.08
C ALA A 219 -0.91 9.17 -27.29
N GLY A 220 -1.00 10.49 -27.04
CA GLY A 220 -0.01 11.22 -26.24
C GLY A 220 -0.06 10.93 -24.74
N ALA A 221 -1.15 10.36 -24.22
CA ALA A 221 -1.33 10.07 -22.80
C ALA A 221 -1.05 8.60 -22.44
N VAL A 222 -0.64 7.77 -23.41
CA VAL A 222 -0.40 6.32 -23.17
C VAL A 222 0.69 6.10 -22.13
N GLY A 223 1.78 6.88 -22.18
CA GLY A 223 2.86 6.80 -21.19
C GLY A 223 2.37 7.13 -19.78
N ALA A 224 1.63 8.24 -19.65
CA ALA A 224 1.02 8.67 -18.39
C ALA A 224 0.00 7.64 -17.87
N ALA A 225 -0.78 7.02 -18.76
CA ALA A 225 -1.74 5.98 -18.42
C ALA A 225 -1.08 4.71 -17.89
N VAL A 226 -0.01 4.23 -18.55
CA VAL A 226 0.76 3.06 -18.08
C VAL A 226 1.42 3.36 -16.73
N ALA A 227 2.02 4.55 -16.58
CA ALA A 227 2.61 4.99 -15.32
C ALA A 227 1.55 5.07 -14.21
N MET A 228 0.39 5.67 -14.48
CA MET A 228 -0.72 5.80 -13.54
C MET A 228 -1.28 4.43 -13.14
N PHE A 229 -1.49 3.53 -14.09
CA PHE A 229 -1.98 2.18 -13.79
C PHE A 229 -0.97 1.36 -12.99
N GLY A 230 0.32 1.42 -13.33
CA GLY A 230 1.38 0.71 -12.61
C GLY A 230 1.60 1.24 -11.19
N LEU A 231 1.38 2.54 -10.99
CA LEU A 231 1.58 3.21 -9.70
C LEU A 231 0.35 3.15 -8.79
N THR A 232 -0.86 3.31 -9.32
CA THR A 232 -2.11 3.32 -8.52
C THR A 232 -2.85 1.98 -8.49
N GLY A 233 -2.60 1.12 -9.48
CA GLY A 233 -3.29 -0.16 -9.64
C GLY A 233 -2.72 -1.21 -8.72
N VAL A 234 -1.77 -2.02 -9.19
CA VAL A 234 -1.30 -3.20 -8.44
C VAL A 234 0.19 -3.07 -8.18
N THR A 235 0.56 -2.52 -7.03
CA THR A 235 1.95 -2.42 -6.59
C THR A 235 2.36 -3.71 -5.88
N SER A 236 3.56 -4.22 -6.22
CA SER A 236 4.08 -5.49 -5.76
C SER A 236 4.17 -5.57 -4.23
N ASP A 237 4.56 -4.47 -3.59
CA ASP A 237 4.81 -4.41 -2.15
C ASP A 237 3.53 -4.58 -1.35
N GLU A 238 2.48 -3.85 -1.73
CA GLU A 238 1.23 -3.80 -0.99
C GLU A 238 0.51 -5.13 -0.97
N ILE A 239 0.38 -5.74 -2.15
CA ILE A 239 -0.27 -7.04 -2.30
C ILE A 239 0.53 -8.15 -1.61
N THR A 240 1.87 -8.02 -1.58
CA THR A 240 2.74 -8.98 -0.90
C THR A 240 2.61 -8.84 0.61
N TYR A 241 2.80 -7.64 1.16
CA TYR A 241 2.77 -7.38 2.61
C TYR A 241 1.40 -7.66 3.21
N TYR A 242 0.31 -7.41 2.47
CA TYR A 242 -1.03 -7.72 2.96
C TYR A 242 -1.19 -9.20 3.33
N THR A 243 -0.60 -10.12 2.56
CA THR A 243 -0.66 -11.55 2.88
C THR A 243 0.05 -11.90 4.20
N TYR A 244 1.17 -11.23 4.50
CA TYR A 244 1.86 -11.38 5.78
C TYR A 244 0.97 -10.91 6.93
N TRP A 245 0.33 -9.75 6.80
CA TRP A 245 -0.58 -9.24 7.84
C TRP A 245 -1.78 -10.15 8.08
N CYS A 246 -2.36 -10.74 7.03
CA CYS A 246 -3.43 -11.74 7.17
C CYS A 246 -2.98 -12.96 8.00
N ILE A 247 -1.75 -13.45 7.77
CA ILE A 247 -1.21 -14.60 8.51
C ILE A 247 -0.84 -14.23 9.96
N GLU A 248 -0.14 -13.11 10.14
CA GLU A 248 0.31 -12.63 11.45
C GLU A 248 -0.85 -12.30 12.39
N LYS A 249 -1.93 -11.74 11.85
CA LYS A 249 -3.15 -11.47 12.63
C LYS A 249 -3.93 -12.75 12.98
N GLY A 250 -3.65 -13.85 12.28
CA GLY A 250 -4.16 -15.17 12.62
C GLY A 250 -5.28 -15.68 11.71
N TYR A 251 -5.63 -14.99 10.62
CA TYR A 251 -6.75 -15.39 9.75
C TYR A 251 -6.56 -16.81 9.21
N ALA A 252 -5.35 -17.15 8.75
CA ALA A 252 -5.04 -18.50 8.30
C ALA A 252 -5.14 -19.54 9.43
N ARG A 253 -4.64 -19.21 10.62
CA ARG A 253 -4.68 -20.09 11.82
C ARG A 253 -6.11 -20.32 12.32
N TRP A 254 -6.96 -19.31 12.26
CA TRP A 254 -8.37 -19.39 12.67
C TRP A 254 -9.20 -20.26 11.73
N VAL A 255 -8.84 -20.31 10.44
CA VAL A 255 -9.44 -21.24 9.47
C VAL A 255 -9.01 -22.68 9.77
N GLY A 256 -7.73 -22.85 10.08
CA GLY A 256 -7.11 -24.14 10.39
C GLY A 256 -6.71 -24.94 9.15
N PRO A 257 -6.07 -26.12 9.34
CA PRO A 257 -5.63 -26.98 8.24
C PRO A 257 -6.80 -27.37 7.33
N ASN A 258 -6.57 -27.33 6.01
CA ASN A 258 -7.57 -27.73 5.03
C ASN A 258 -7.76 -29.25 5.04
N ASP A 259 -8.82 -29.69 5.71
CA ASP A 259 -9.27 -31.09 5.81
C ASP A 259 -10.33 -31.47 4.76
N GLY A 260 -10.72 -30.52 3.89
CA GLY A 260 -11.75 -30.71 2.88
C GLY A 260 -13.20 -30.76 3.39
N SER A 261 -13.41 -30.66 4.70
CA SER A 261 -14.73 -30.74 5.34
C SER A 261 -15.65 -29.57 4.96
N ALA A 262 -16.97 -29.80 5.08
CA ALA A 262 -17.95 -28.73 4.88
C ALA A 262 -17.77 -27.60 5.91
N GLU A 263 -17.41 -27.96 7.14
CA GLU A 263 -17.15 -27.04 8.24
C GLU A 263 -15.93 -26.16 7.95
N TRP A 264 -14.83 -26.74 7.47
CA TRP A 264 -13.67 -25.96 7.05
C TRP A 264 -14.01 -25.00 5.91
N LYS A 265 -14.76 -25.46 4.89
CA LYS A 265 -15.19 -24.59 3.78
C LYS A 265 -16.06 -23.43 4.26
N GLN A 266 -16.94 -23.66 5.24
CA GLN A 266 -17.76 -22.61 5.84
C GLN A 266 -16.92 -21.62 6.66
N ARG A 267 -15.97 -22.10 7.45
CA ARG A 267 -15.03 -21.24 8.20
C ARG A 267 -14.16 -20.42 7.27
N ALA A 268 -13.55 -21.04 6.27
CA ALA A 268 -12.72 -20.38 5.27
C ALA A 268 -13.50 -19.24 4.59
N LYS A 269 -14.73 -19.51 4.13
CA LYS A 269 -15.60 -18.50 3.52
C LYS A 269 -15.99 -17.36 4.46
N GLY A 270 -16.07 -17.59 5.77
CA GLY A 270 -16.44 -16.55 6.73
C GLY A 270 -15.26 -15.66 7.16
N TRP A 271 -14.03 -16.13 7.00
CA TRP A 271 -12.81 -15.37 7.32
C TRP A 271 -12.22 -14.62 6.12
N ILE A 272 -12.63 -14.99 4.90
CA ILE A 272 -12.35 -14.28 3.64
C ILE A 272 -13.33 -13.11 3.50
#